data_AF-A0A1M6CSP0-F1
#
_entry.id   AF-A0A1M6CSP0-F1
#
_cell.length_a   1.000
_cell.length_b   1.000
_cell.length_c   1.000
_cell.angle_alpha   90.00
_cell.angle_beta   90.00
_cell.angle_gamma   90.00
#
_symmetry.space_group_name_H-M   'P 1'
#
loop_
_entity.id
_entity.type
_entity.pdbx_description
1 polymer ?
#
loop_
_entity_poly.entity_id
_entity_poly.type
_entity_poly.pdbx_seq_one_letter_code
_entity_poly.pdbx_strand_id
1 'polypeptide(L)' 'MNKKDQMTVENFVSTGMELETLYSCFPDFSKEEIAEIYNNYKANQHEAVDGHTMSINCS' A
#
# COMPACT_ATOMS: atom_id res chain seq x y z
N MET A 1 -1.03 -4.58 14.75
CA MET A 1 -2.03 -4.92 13.71
C MET A 1 -1.92 -6.41 13.36
N ASN A 2 -3.05 -7.09 13.10
CA ASN A 2 -3.04 -8.52 12.73
C ASN A 2 -2.70 -8.67 11.23
N LYS A 3 -2.17 -9.82 10.80
CA LYS A 3 -1.83 -10.05 9.37
C LYS A 3 -2.96 -9.79 8.39
N LYS A 4 -4.21 -10.12 8.76
CA LYS A 4 -5.38 -9.88 7.91
C LYS A 4 -5.67 -8.38 7.74
N ASP A 5 -5.52 -7.63 8.82
CA ASP A 5 -5.75 -6.19 8.81
C ASP A 5 -4.65 -5.48 8.02
N GLN A 6 -3.40 -5.93 8.17
CA GLN A 6 -2.26 -5.45 7.40
C GLN A 6 -2.47 -5.65 5.88
N MET A 7 -2.82 -6.87 5.45
CA MET A 7 -3.16 -7.15 4.05
C MET A 7 -4.29 -6.26 3.52
N THR A 8 -5.26 -5.93 4.39
CA THR A 8 -6.37 -5.06 4.01
C THR A 8 -5.85 -3.63 3.79
N VAL A 9 -5.06 -3.07 4.70
CA VAL A 9 -4.45 -1.74 4.51
C VAL A 9 -3.59 -1.69 3.26
N GLU A 10 -2.75 -2.70 3.03
CA GLU A 10 -1.91 -2.81 1.82
C GLU A 10 -2.74 -2.83 0.52
N ASN A 11 -3.85 -3.57 0.50
CA ASN A 11 -4.77 -3.59 -0.64
C ASN A 11 -5.44 -2.23 -0.86
N PHE A 12 -5.74 -1.48 0.20
CA PHE A 12 -6.29 -0.13 0.05
C PHE A 12 -5.22 0.82 -0.50
N VAL A 13 -3.98 0.73 0.00
CA VAL A 13 -2.85 1.51 -0.52
C VAL A 13 -2.59 1.20 -2.01
N SER A 14 -2.72 -0.07 -2.41
CA SER A 14 -2.52 -0.50 -3.81
C SER A 14 -3.54 0.09 -4.79
N THR A 15 -4.75 0.40 -4.32
CA THR A 15 -5.77 1.10 -5.12
C THR A 15 -5.49 2.60 -5.29
N GLY A 16 -4.42 3.12 -4.67
CA GLY A 16 -4.05 4.53 -4.75
C GLY A 16 -4.67 5.40 -3.67
N MET A 17 -5.21 4.81 -2.60
CA MET A 17 -5.73 5.60 -1.49
C MET A 17 -4.63 6.38 -0.76
N GLU A 18 -4.98 7.59 -0.36
CA GLU A 18 -4.11 8.48 0.41
C GLU A 18 -4.08 8.08 1.90
N LEU A 19 -2.98 8.42 2.56
CA LEU A 19 -2.74 8.08 3.96
C LEU A 19 -3.83 8.63 4.90
N GLU A 20 -4.34 9.83 4.64
CA GLU A 20 -5.42 10.44 5.43
C GLU A 20 -6.74 9.65 5.32
N THR A 21 -7.03 9.14 4.12
CA THR A 21 -8.20 8.27 3.88
C THR A 21 -8.05 6.95 4.63
N LEU A 22 -6.85 6.37 4.67
CA LEU A 22 -6.59 5.16 5.45
C LEU A 22 -6.84 5.38 6.95
N TYR A 23 -6.40 6.52 7.52
CA TYR A 23 -6.71 6.84 8.91
C TYR A 23 -8.21 6.93 9.20
N SER A 24 -8.99 7.37 8.22
CA SER A 24 -10.45 7.46 8.32
C SER A 24 -11.13 6.10 8.15
N CYS A 25 -10.60 5.23 7.29
CA CYS A 25 -11.10 3.86 7.08
C CYS A 25 -10.76 2.93 8.23
N PHE A 26 -9.68 3.21 8.95
CA PHE A 26 -9.12 2.38 9.98
C PHE A 26 -8.93 3.13 11.31
N PRO A 27 -10.02 3.69 11.89
CA PRO A 27 -9.93 4.49 13.11
C PRO A 27 -9.54 3.67 14.35
N ASP A 28 -9.74 2.35 14.31
CA ASP A 28 -9.37 1.42 15.39
C ASP A 28 -7.88 1.08 15.41
N PHE A 29 -7.10 1.50 14.40
CA PHE A 29 -5.67 1.25 14.32
C PHE A 29 -4.86 2.52 14.54
N SER A 30 -3.65 2.35 15.06
CA SER A 30 -2.74 3.47 15.31
C SER A 30 -2.30 4.11 13.99
N LYS A 31 -2.26 5.45 13.95
CA LYS A 31 -1.78 6.19 12.78
C LYS A 31 -0.34 5.82 12.41
N GLU A 32 0.49 5.50 13.40
CA GLU A 32 1.87 5.03 13.20
C GLU A 32 1.92 3.69 12.46
N GLU A 33 1.08 2.73 12.85
CA GLU A 33 1.01 1.42 12.19
C GLU A 33 0.54 1.53 10.74
N ILE A 34 -0.49 2.35 10.49
CA ILE A 34 -0.99 2.61 9.14
C ILE A 34 0.07 3.34 8.28
N ALA A 35 0.78 4.32 8.88
CA ALA A 35 1.85 5.06 8.19
C ALA A 35 3.03 4.15 7.83
N GLU A 36 3.42 3.25 8.72
CA GLU A 36 4.48 2.27 8.47
C GLU A 36 4.16 1.41 7.26
N ILE A 37 2.94 0.86 7.19
CA ILE A 37 2.47 0.03 6.07
C ILE A 37 2.43 0.85 4.77
N TYR A 38 1.86 2.06 4.82
CA TYR A 38 1.79 2.94 3.65
C TYR A 38 3.17 3.29 3.11
N ASN A 39 4.10 3.69 3.98
CA ASN A 39 5.46 4.06 3.62
C ASN A 39 6.24 2.85 3.09
N ASN A 40 6.12 1.69 3.74
CA ASN A 40 6.73 0.45 3.26
C ASN A 40 6.20 0.06 1.89
N TYR A 41 4.87 0.13 1.67
CA TYR A 41 4.28 -0.19 0.38
C TYR A 41 4.76 0.78 -0.72
N LYS A 42 4.80 2.09 -0.45
CA LYS A 42 5.31 3.10 -1.40
C LYS A 42 6.81 2.98 -1.66
N ALA A 43 7.61 2.66 -0.64
CA ALA A 43 9.04 2.42 -0.79
C ALA A 43 9.29 1.18 -1.67
N ASN A 44 8.57 0.08 -1.41
CA ASN A 44 8.64 -1.13 -2.23
C ASN A 44 8.07 -0.93 -3.64
N GLN A 45 7.07 -0.08 -3.84
CA GLN A 45 6.62 0.29 -5.19
C GLN A 45 7.71 1.03 -5.97
N HIS A 46 8.50 1.88 -5.32
CA HIS A 46 9.65 2.52 -5.99
C HIS A 46 10.69 1.49 -6.46
N GLU A 47 10.89 0.40 -5.69
CA GLU A 47 11.78 -0.70 -6.09
C GLU A 47 11.12 -1.66 -7.11
N ALA A 48 9.79 -1.77 -7.12
CA ALA A 48 9.05 -2.60 -8.08
C ALA A 48 8.87 -1.95 -9.46
N VAL A 49 9.01 -0.62 -9.57
CA VAL A 49 8.92 0.10 -10.86
C VAL A 49 10.16 -0.14 -11.75
N ASP A 50 11.26 -0.69 -11.21
CA ASP A 50 12.37 -1.19 -12.04
C ASP A 50 12.12 -2.63 -12.58
N GLY A 51 11.04 -3.30 -12.14
CA GLY A 51 10.75 -4.71 -12.48
C GLY A 51 9.45 -4.95 -13.26
N HIS A 52 8.68 -3.91 -13.58
CA HIS A 52 7.41 -4.06 -14.31
C HIS A 52 7.31 -3.15 -15.53
N THR A 53 8.40 -3.07 -16.30
CA THR A 53 8.30 -2.88 -17.75
C THR A 53 7.79 -4.20 -18.36
N MET A 54 6.55 -4.58 -18.04
CA MET A 54 5.81 -5.53 -18.87
C MET A 54 5.43 -4.78 -20.15
N SER A 55 6.42 -4.59 -21.02
CA SER A 55 6.18 -4.34 -22.44
C SER A 55 5.47 -5.55 -22.99
N ILE A 56 4.14 -5.55 -22.91
CA ILE A 56 3.30 -6.46 -23.68
C ILE A 56 3.45 -6.00 -25.14
N ASN A 57 4.53 -6.44 -25.77
CA ASN A 57 4.68 -6.40 -27.21
C ASN A 57 3.88 -7.57 -27.78
N CYS A 58 2.59 -7.35 -28.02
CA CYS A 58 1.78 -8.23 -28.85
C CYS A 58 2.10 -7.89 -30.32
N SER A 59 3.18 -8.47 -30.85
CA SER A 59 3.53 -8.45 -32.28
C SER A 59 3.64 -9.87 -32.81
#